data_AF-A0A0G0KXT0-F1
#
_entry.id   AF-A0A0G0KXT0-F1
#
_cell.length_a   1.000
_cell.length_b   1.000
_cell.length_c   1.000
_cell.angle_alpha   90.00
_cell.angle_beta   90.00
_cell.angle_gamma   90.00
#
_symmetry.space_group_name_H-M   'P 1'
#
loop_
_entity.id
_entity.type
_entity.pdbx_description
1 polymer ?
#
loop_
_entity_poly.entity_id
_entity_poly.type
_entity_poly.pdbx_seq_one_letter_code
_entity_poly.pdbx_strand_id
1 'polypeptide(L)'
;MKETVFNESIWGDEGFSAILSMKSIPEIIKVISTDTSPPLYNITEHLAFQYFGVSEITIRGLSLFYFLLCLLFVYLITSMIWSKKTGLLAVLATALNPFFFIYAFEGRMYSILAFGVTASMYFFLRIFSFKGKQIINYIGYILFTLWAIYSHHFAFFAIAIQALWVIKEFFSGKRRTAGNTVKSLVLVGILYIPWL
;
A
#
# COMPACT_ATOMS: atom_id res chain seq x y z
N MET A 1 22.90 25.62 -2.07
CA MET A 1 21.71 25.24 -1.28
C MET A 1 22.17 24.25 -0.23
N LYS A 2 21.63 24.24 1.01
CA LYS A 2 21.96 23.17 1.96
C LYS A 2 21.30 21.87 1.48
N GLU A 3 22.03 20.76 1.52
CA GLU A 3 21.48 19.43 1.27
C GLU A 3 20.50 19.06 2.41
N THR A 4 19.42 18.42 2.01
CA THR A 4 18.32 17.94 2.83
C THR A 4 17.89 16.58 2.28
N VAL A 5 17.09 15.85 3.05
CA VAL A 5 16.52 14.56 2.60
C VAL A 5 15.72 14.66 1.29
N PHE A 6 15.34 15.86 0.83
CA PHE A 6 14.60 16.05 -0.42
C PHE A 6 15.46 16.36 -1.65
N ASN A 7 16.72 16.78 -1.47
CA ASN A 7 17.56 17.28 -2.57
C ASN A 7 19.02 16.80 -2.50
N GLU A 8 19.35 15.90 -1.57
CA GLU A 8 20.58 15.10 -1.65
C GLU A 8 20.50 14.11 -2.81
N SER A 9 21.67 13.65 -3.28
CA SER A 9 21.75 12.76 -4.44
C SER A 9 20.91 11.49 -4.30
N ILE A 10 20.30 11.07 -5.40
CA ILE A 10 19.59 9.78 -5.50
C ILE A 10 20.60 8.63 -5.47
N TRP A 11 20.29 7.59 -4.71
CA TRP A 11 21.06 6.34 -4.75
C TRP A 11 20.58 5.44 -5.90
N GLY A 12 21.35 4.38 -6.20
CA GLY A 12 21.19 3.61 -7.44
C GLY A 12 19.78 3.10 -7.71
N ASP A 13 19.13 2.54 -6.68
CA ASP A 13 17.79 1.97 -6.79
C ASP A 13 16.70 3.03 -7.05
N GLU A 14 16.78 4.20 -6.39
CA GLU A 14 15.91 5.36 -6.69
C GLU A 14 16.09 5.80 -8.14
N GLY A 15 17.35 5.88 -8.60
CA GLY A 15 17.67 6.27 -9.97
C GLY A 15 17.11 5.29 -11.01
N PHE A 16 17.19 3.98 -10.76
CA PHE A 16 16.61 2.97 -11.63
C PHE A 16 15.08 3.12 -11.74
N SER A 17 14.40 3.24 -10.59
CA SER A 17 12.95 3.45 -10.56
C SER A 17 12.55 4.73 -11.31
N ALA A 18 13.25 5.84 -11.06
CA ALA A 18 12.97 7.11 -11.73
C ALA A 18 13.16 7.04 -13.25
N ILE A 19 14.28 6.48 -13.73
CA ILE A 19 14.55 6.33 -15.18
C ILE A 19 13.47 5.47 -15.86
N LEU A 20 13.02 4.41 -15.19
CA LEU A 20 11.93 3.58 -15.69
C LEU A 20 10.62 4.39 -15.76
N SER A 21 10.28 5.13 -14.70
CA SER A 21 9.05 5.92 -14.60
C SER A 21 8.99 7.12 -15.55
N MET A 22 10.13 7.57 -16.08
CA MET A 22 10.18 8.58 -17.16
C MET A 22 9.65 8.06 -18.51
N LYS A 23 9.55 6.74 -18.70
CA LYS A 23 9.03 6.13 -19.93
C LYS A 23 7.51 6.23 -20.03
N SER A 24 6.95 5.92 -21.18
CA SER A 24 5.50 5.82 -21.33
C SER A 24 4.93 4.63 -20.52
N ILE A 25 3.68 4.70 -20.06
CA ILE A 25 3.05 3.60 -19.29
C ILE A 25 3.18 2.22 -19.98
N PRO A 26 2.95 2.08 -21.31
CA PRO A 26 3.15 0.80 -21.98
C PRO A 26 4.61 0.30 -21.92
N GLU A 27 5.58 1.20 -22.01
CA GLU A 27 7.00 0.85 -21.89
C GLU A 27 7.37 0.49 -20.45
N ILE A 28 6.81 1.17 -19.44
CA ILE A 28 6.98 0.83 -18.03
C ILE A 28 6.54 -0.62 -17.80
N ILE A 29 5.31 -0.95 -18.24
CA ILE A 29 4.75 -2.30 -18.11
C ILE A 29 5.62 -3.32 -18.84
N LYS A 30 6.07 -3.00 -20.06
CA LYS A 30 6.92 -3.89 -20.88
C LYS A 30 8.26 -4.17 -20.23
N VAL A 31 8.90 -3.18 -19.63
CA VAL A 31 10.21 -3.34 -18.99
C VAL A 31 10.06 -4.08 -17.67
N ILE A 32 9.12 -3.65 -16.83
CA ILE A 32 9.01 -4.18 -15.46
C ILE A 32 8.45 -5.61 -15.41
N SER A 33 7.68 -6.03 -16.42
CA SER A 33 7.27 -7.44 -16.57
C SER A 33 8.46 -8.39 -16.76
N THR A 34 9.63 -7.90 -17.18
CA THR A 34 10.87 -8.69 -17.26
C THR A 34 11.68 -8.69 -15.97
N ASP A 35 11.45 -7.72 -15.08
CA ASP A 35 12.16 -7.52 -13.81
C ASP A 35 11.34 -8.00 -12.59
N THR A 36 10.30 -8.79 -12.85
CA THR A 36 9.36 -9.39 -11.89
C THR A 36 8.57 -8.43 -10.99
N SER A 37 8.94 -7.16 -10.83
CA SER A 37 8.31 -6.23 -9.89
C SER A 37 6.96 -5.69 -10.37
N PRO A 38 5.94 -5.51 -9.51
CA PRO A 38 4.65 -4.97 -9.92
C PRO A 38 4.71 -3.49 -10.32
N PRO A 39 3.88 -3.03 -11.27
CA PRO A 39 4.09 -1.77 -11.98
C PRO A 39 3.56 -0.54 -11.24
N LEU A 40 2.79 -0.69 -10.15
CA LEU A 40 2.00 0.42 -9.61
C LEU A 40 2.86 1.59 -9.15
N TYR A 41 3.99 1.32 -8.49
CA TYR A 41 4.89 2.39 -8.05
C TYR A 41 5.36 3.23 -9.24
N ASN A 42 5.91 2.60 -10.28
CA ASN A 42 6.42 3.29 -11.45
C ASN A 42 5.32 4.02 -12.24
N ILE A 43 4.10 3.47 -12.29
CA ILE A 43 2.96 4.16 -12.90
C ILE A 43 2.60 5.42 -12.09
N THR A 44 2.55 5.34 -10.76
CA THR A 44 2.25 6.51 -9.92
C THR A 44 3.34 7.56 -9.96
N GLU A 45 4.61 7.14 -10.05
CA GLU A 45 5.77 8.02 -10.20
C GLU A 45 5.79 8.69 -11.58
N HIS A 46 5.47 7.94 -12.65
CA HIS A 46 5.27 8.51 -13.99
C HIS A 46 4.23 9.62 -13.98
N LEU A 47 3.06 9.38 -13.37
CA LEU A 47 2.02 10.39 -13.25
C LEU A 47 2.51 11.60 -12.45
N ALA A 48 3.22 11.39 -11.34
CA ALA A 48 3.81 12.49 -10.58
C ALA A 48 4.78 13.33 -11.43
N PHE A 49 5.60 12.70 -12.26
CA PHE A 49 6.50 13.41 -13.18
C PHE A 49 5.76 14.25 -14.23
N GLN A 50 4.59 13.79 -14.71
CA GLN A 50 3.79 14.58 -15.66
C GLN A 50 3.25 15.88 -15.03
N TYR A 51 2.90 15.86 -13.73
CA TYR A 51 2.31 17.01 -13.06
C TYR A 51 3.32 17.93 -12.37
N PHE A 52 4.40 17.36 -11.81
CA PHE A 52 5.36 18.09 -10.97
C PHE A 52 6.79 18.14 -11.56
N GLY A 53 7.04 17.46 -12.68
CA GLY A 53 8.36 17.34 -13.28
C GLY A 53 9.24 16.28 -12.61
N VAL A 54 10.35 15.95 -13.27
CA VAL A 54 11.34 14.96 -12.78
C VAL A 54 12.34 15.68 -11.87
N SER A 55 12.31 15.36 -10.57
CA SER A 55 13.24 15.89 -9.58
C SER A 55 13.28 15.00 -8.34
N GLU A 56 14.33 15.12 -7.52
CA GLU A 56 14.45 14.42 -6.23
C GLU A 56 13.27 14.75 -5.31
N ILE A 57 12.83 16.01 -5.33
CA ILE A 57 11.68 16.48 -4.56
C ILE A 57 10.40 15.77 -4.99
N THR A 58 10.17 15.59 -6.30
CA THR A 58 8.98 14.87 -6.79
C THR A 58 9.02 13.40 -6.37
N ILE A 59 10.16 12.74 -6.54
CA ILE A 59 10.37 11.33 -6.20
C ILE A 59 10.09 11.10 -4.70
N ARG A 60 10.78 11.84 -3.83
CA ARG A 60 10.67 11.65 -2.37
C ARG A 60 9.40 12.24 -1.80
N GLY A 61 8.85 13.28 -2.43
CA GLY A 61 7.53 13.83 -2.10
C GLY A 61 6.41 12.83 -2.34
N LEU A 62 6.50 12.01 -3.39
CA LEU A 62 5.54 10.93 -3.64
C LEU A 62 5.62 9.84 -2.58
N SER A 63 6.82 9.41 -2.19
CA SER A 63 7.00 8.45 -1.07
C SER A 63 6.46 8.99 0.25
N LEU A 64 6.74 10.26 0.56
CA LEU A 64 6.23 10.92 1.75
C LEU A 64 4.70 10.98 1.73
N PHE A 65 4.10 11.27 0.58
CA PHE A 65 2.65 11.27 0.43
C PHE A 65 2.04 9.91 0.82
N TYR A 66 2.58 8.80 0.31
CA TYR A 66 2.11 7.47 0.68
C TYR A 66 2.39 7.12 2.14
N PHE A 67 3.53 7.55 2.68
CA PHE A 67 3.84 7.39 4.09
C PHE A 67 2.79 8.07 4.98
N LEU A 68 2.39 9.31 4.66
CA LEU A 68 1.35 10.03 5.40
C LEU A 68 -0.03 9.37 5.29
N LEU A 69 -0.37 8.82 4.12
CA LEU A 69 -1.59 8.02 3.95
C LEU A 69 -1.55 6.73 4.77
N CYS A 70 -0.40 6.08 4.88
CA CYS A 70 -0.21 4.94 5.78
C CYS A 70 -0.51 5.35 7.23
N LEU A 71 0.06 6.47 7.69
CA LEU A 71 -0.19 6.99 9.04
C LEU A 71 -1.67 7.31 9.30
N LEU A 72 -2.38 7.84 8.29
CA LEU A 72 -3.83 8.04 8.38
C LEU A 72 -4.54 6.70 8.67
N PHE A 73 -4.22 5.63 7.94
CA PHE A 73 -4.86 4.33 8.19
C PHE A 73 -4.41 3.68 9.50
N VAL A 74 -3.18 3.91 9.97
CA VAL A 74 -2.76 3.54 11.33
C VAL A 74 -3.66 4.21 12.36
N TYR A 75 -3.88 5.52 12.26
CA TYR A 75 -4.81 6.26 13.14
C TYR A 75 -6.21 5.68 13.10
N LEU A 76 -6.74 5.40 11.90
CA LEU A 76 -8.09 4.89 11.72
C LEU A 76 -8.26 3.51 12.35
N ILE A 77 -7.32 2.58 12.15
CA ILE A 77 -7.37 1.24 12.74
C ILE A 77 -7.33 1.32 14.26
N THR A 78 -6.35 2.02 14.80
CA THR A 78 -6.08 2.07 16.24
C THR A 78 -7.16 2.82 17.00
N SER A 79 -7.68 3.91 16.43
CA SER A 79 -8.83 4.63 16.99
C SER A 79 -10.11 3.80 16.98
N MET A 80 -10.27 2.94 15.98
CA MET A 80 -11.41 2.05 15.84
C MET A 80 -11.38 0.88 16.82
N ILE A 81 -10.20 0.34 17.13
CA ILE A 81 -10.03 -0.78 18.07
C ILE A 81 -10.03 -0.30 19.53
N TRP A 82 -9.37 0.83 19.82
CA TRP A 82 -9.18 1.33 21.17
C TRP A 82 -9.84 2.70 21.38
N SER A 83 -9.13 3.79 21.04
CA SER A 83 -9.61 5.15 21.26
C SER A 83 -8.82 6.17 20.42
N LYS A 84 -9.39 7.36 20.18
CA LYS A 84 -8.72 8.44 19.42
C LYS A 84 -7.36 8.83 20.02
N LYS A 85 -7.23 8.86 21.35
CA LYS A 85 -5.97 9.17 22.03
C LYS A 85 -4.90 8.12 21.70
N THR A 86 -5.26 6.84 21.80
CA THR A 86 -4.38 5.72 21.42
C THR A 86 -3.98 5.81 19.95
N GLY A 87 -4.91 6.22 19.08
CA GLY A 87 -4.60 6.37 17.67
C GLY A 87 -3.59 7.47 17.37
N LEU A 88 -3.65 8.61 18.06
CA LEU A 88 -2.63 9.65 17.93
C LEU A 88 -1.25 9.16 18.41
N LEU A 89 -1.21 8.43 19.53
CA LEU A 89 0.03 7.84 20.03
C LEU A 89 0.61 6.81 19.05
N ALA A 90 -0.24 5.99 18.42
CA ALA A 90 0.20 5.02 17.43
C ALA A 90 0.74 5.68 16.16
N VAL A 91 0.14 6.78 15.70
CA VAL A 91 0.69 7.59 14.60
C VAL A 91 2.06 8.13 14.96
N LEU A 92 2.22 8.72 16.15
CA LEU A 92 3.51 9.25 16.59
C LEU A 92 4.57 8.14 16.67
N ALA A 93 4.23 7.00 17.27
CA ALA A 93 5.14 5.86 17.37
C ALA A 93 5.54 5.32 15.98
N THR A 94 4.61 5.29 15.03
CA THR A 94 4.89 4.82 13.66
C THR A 94 5.70 5.85 12.87
N ALA A 95 5.35 7.13 12.98
CA ALA A 95 6.03 8.22 12.28
C ALA A 95 7.47 8.40 12.75
N LEU A 96 7.74 8.15 14.04
CA LEU A 96 9.07 8.27 14.64
C LEU A 96 9.86 6.95 14.62
N ASN A 97 9.30 5.87 14.05
CA ASN A 97 9.99 4.60 13.94
C ASN A 97 11.16 4.75 12.94
N PRO A 98 12.43 4.61 13.36
CA PRO A 98 13.58 4.84 12.49
C PRO A 98 13.66 3.85 11.32
N PHE A 99 13.14 2.63 11.48
CA PHE A 99 13.12 1.63 10.42
C PHE A 99 12.09 1.94 9.34
N PHE A 100 10.98 2.60 9.71
CA PHE A 100 9.94 2.95 8.74
C PHE A 100 10.12 4.36 8.16
N PHE A 101 10.66 5.29 8.95
CA PHE A 101 10.84 6.68 8.58
C PHE A 101 11.77 6.87 7.36
N ILE A 102 12.78 6.02 7.20
CA ILE A 102 13.67 6.05 6.01
C ILE A 102 12.85 5.94 4.72
N TYR A 103 11.83 5.08 4.69
CA TYR A 103 10.97 4.89 3.52
C TYR A 103 10.04 6.07 3.23
N ALA A 104 9.90 7.03 4.16
CA ALA A 104 9.19 8.27 3.88
C ALA A 104 9.91 9.13 2.82
N PHE A 105 11.23 8.98 2.69
CA PHE A 105 12.06 9.77 1.78
C PHE A 105 12.85 8.89 0.80
N GLU A 106 12.49 7.63 0.67
CA GLU A 106 13.09 6.74 -0.32
C GLU A 106 12.11 6.56 -1.49
N GLY A 107 12.51 7.00 -2.68
CA GLY A 107 11.80 6.91 -3.97
C GLY A 107 11.63 5.48 -4.48
N ARG A 108 10.91 4.66 -3.71
CA ARG A 108 10.74 3.22 -3.93
C ARG A 108 9.33 2.79 -3.52
N MET A 109 8.98 1.55 -3.86
CA MET A 109 7.66 0.96 -3.64
C MET A 109 7.26 0.73 -2.17
N TYR A 110 8.13 0.98 -1.19
CA TYR A 110 7.89 0.58 0.20
C TYR A 110 6.77 1.37 0.88
N SER A 111 6.73 2.69 0.72
CA SER A 111 5.69 3.53 1.34
C SER A 111 4.31 3.30 0.71
N ILE A 112 4.25 3.13 -0.61
CA ILE A 112 3.00 2.78 -1.33
C ILE A 112 2.48 1.39 -0.93
N LEU A 113 3.37 0.43 -0.70
CA LEU A 113 3.04 -0.90 -0.18
C LEU A 113 2.49 -0.80 1.24
N ALA A 114 3.19 -0.11 2.14
CA ALA A 114 2.78 0.04 3.53
C ALA A 114 1.40 0.69 3.63
N PHE A 115 1.14 1.72 2.82
CA PHE A 115 -0.18 2.32 2.67
C PHE A 115 -1.23 1.30 2.22
N GLY A 116 -0.99 0.59 1.11
CA GLY A 116 -1.93 -0.39 0.57
C GLY A 116 -2.27 -1.51 1.57
N VAL A 117 -1.25 -2.07 2.22
CA VAL A 117 -1.42 -3.14 3.23
C VAL A 117 -2.22 -2.63 4.44
N THR A 118 -1.88 -1.46 4.95
CA THR A 118 -2.55 -0.90 6.14
C THR A 118 -4.00 -0.53 5.81
N ALA A 119 -4.27 0.04 4.63
CA ALA A 119 -5.62 0.34 4.18
C ALA A 119 -6.44 -0.94 3.92
N SER A 120 -5.84 -1.97 3.32
CA SER A 120 -6.46 -3.30 3.17
C SER A 120 -6.85 -3.86 4.54
N MET A 121 -5.95 -3.81 5.53
CA MET A 121 -6.20 -4.28 6.89
C MET A 121 -7.33 -3.50 7.57
N TYR A 122 -7.40 -2.18 7.38
CA TYR A 122 -8.50 -1.38 7.92
C TYR A 122 -9.87 -1.85 7.44
N PHE A 123 -10.02 -2.01 6.12
CA PHE A 123 -11.28 -2.48 5.54
C PHE A 123 -11.57 -3.93 5.91
N PHE A 124 -10.55 -4.78 6.00
CA PHE A 124 -10.67 -6.15 6.47
C PHE A 124 -11.23 -6.21 7.90
N LEU A 125 -10.66 -5.45 8.84
CA LEU A 125 -11.15 -5.39 10.22
C LEU A 125 -12.58 -4.84 10.28
N ARG A 126 -12.92 -3.87 9.44
CA ARG A 126 -14.28 -3.32 9.34
C ARG A 126 -15.32 -4.36 8.93
N ILE A 127 -14.96 -5.29 8.05
CA ILE A 127 -15.85 -6.41 7.61
C ILE A 127 -16.25 -7.29 8.80
N PHE A 128 -15.30 -7.61 9.69
CA PHE A 128 -15.51 -8.55 10.79
C PHE A 128 -16.00 -7.93 12.10
N SER A 129 -15.75 -6.64 12.32
CA SER A 129 -15.99 -5.99 13.62
C SER A 129 -17.20 -5.04 13.65
N PHE A 130 -17.73 -4.59 12.50
CA PHE A 130 -18.75 -3.54 12.48
C PHE A 130 -19.97 -3.87 11.62
N LYS A 131 -21.17 -3.62 12.15
CA LYS A 131 -22.45 -3.72 11.43
C LYS A 131 -22.73 -2.45 10.62
N GLY A 132 -21.87 -2.12 9.67
CA GLY A 132 -21.99 -0.93 8.80
C GLY A 132 -22.42 -1.26 7.35
N LYS A 133 -22.29 -0.28 6.44
CA LYS A 133 -22.45 -0.49 4.99
C LYS A 133 -21.37 -1.43 4.46
N GLN A 134 -21.61 -2.74 4.54
CA GLN A 134 -20.61 -3.77 4.26
C GLN A 134 -20.04 -3.70 2.85
N ILE A 135 -20.84 -3.27 1.86
CA ILE A 135 -20.39 -3.15 0.47
C ILE A 135 -19.17 -2.24 0.32
N ILE A 136 -19.14 -1.10 1.02
CA ILE A 136 -18.00 -0.17 0.99
C ILE A 136 -16.76 -0.84 1.58
N ASN A 137 -16.93 -1.65 2.64
CA ASN A 137 -15.81 -2.35 3.24
C ASN A 137 -15.24 -3.43 2.31
N TYR A 138 -16.08 -4.20 1.62
CA TYR A 138 -15.61 -5.18 0.63
C TYR A 138 -14.93 -4.52 -0.56
N ILE A 139 -15.50 -3.42 -1.09
CA ILE A 139 -14.89 -2.67 -2.20
C ILE A 139 -13.54 -2.10 -1.77
N GLY A 140 -13.47 -1.43 -0.61
CA GLY A 140 -12.22 -0.91 -0.06
C GLY A 140 -11.20 -2.01 0.18
N TYR A 141 -11.62 -3.16 0.71
CA TYR A 141 -10.75 -4.32 0.91
C TYR A 141 -10.15 -4.81 -0.41
N ILE A 142 -10.98 -5.03 -1.45
CA ILE A 142 -10.52 -5.48 -2.77
C ILE A 142 -9.55 -4.44 -3.36
N LEU A 143 -9.95 -3.18 -3.38
CA LEU A 143 -9.17 -2.08 -3.96
C LEU A 143 -7.78 -1.96 -3.33
N PHE A 144 -7.71 -1.92 -1.99
CA PHE A 144 -6.43 -1.72 -1.31
C PHE A 144 -5.58 -2.99 -1.24
N THR A 145 -6.19 -4.18 -1.34
CA THR A 145 -5.43 -5.42 -1.50
C THR A 145 -4.80 -5.50 -2.89
N LEU A 146 -5.54 -5.09 -3.94
CA LEU A 146 -4.99 -4.92 -5.29
C LEU A 146 -3.91 -3.86 -5.31
N TRP A 147 -4.14 -2.72 -4.67
CA TRP A 147 -3.14 -1.66 -4.53
C TRP A 147 -1.83 -2.19 -3.92
N ALA A 148 -1.93 -2.95 -2.82
CA ALA A 148 -0.76 -3.54 -2.16
C ALA A 148 -0.03 -4.53 -3.07
N ILE A 149 -0.73 -5.50 -3.66
CA ILE A 149 -0.10 -6.56 -4.47
C ILE A 149 0.45 -6.03 -5.81
N TYR A 150 -0.18 -5.02 -6.40
CA TYR A 150 0.33 -4.32 -7.58
C TYR A 150 1.45 -3.33 -7.26
N SER A 151 1.75 -3.08 -5.98
CA SER A 151 2.94 -2.31 -5.56
C SER A 151 4.15 -3.20 -5.27
N HIS A 152 3.95 -4.34 -4.60
CA HIS A 152 5.02 -5.27 -4.26
C HIS A 152 4.48 -6.65 -3.84
N HIS A 153 5.17 -7.72 -4.25
CA HIS A 153 4.78 -9.11 -3.94
C HIS A 153 4.73 -9.42 -2.44
N PHE A 154 5.46 -8.68 -1.60
CA PHE A 154 5.41 -8.89 -0.14
C PHE A 154 4.02 -8.65 0.47
N ALA A 155 3.09 -8.02 -0.27
CA ALA A 155 1.68 -7.98 0.09
C ALA A 155 1.08 -9.39 0.32
N PHE A 156 1.64 -10.44 -0.30
CA PHE A 156 1.22 -11.83 -0.06
C PHE A 156 1.31 -12.24 1.40
N PHE A 157 2.27 -11.74 2.17
CA PHE A 157 2.35 -12.04 3.60
C PHE A 157 1.14 -11.49 4.36
N ALA A 158 0.70 -10.27 4.04
CA ALA A 158 -0.50 -9.69 4.64
C ALA A 158 -1.77 -10.44 4.21
N ILE A 159 -1.87 -10.80 2.93
CA ILE A 159 -2.98 -11.60 2.39
C ILE A 159 -3.05 -12.97 3.06
N ALA A 160 -1.91 -13.63 3.29
CA ALA A 160 -1.86 -14.93 3.96
C ALA A 160 -2.40 -14.84 5.40
N ILE A 161 -2.00 -13.83 6.17
CA ILE A 161 -2.53 -13.62 7.52
C ILE A 161 -4.03 -13.34 7.50
N GLN A 162 -4.51 -12.53 6.56
CA GLN A 162 -5.95 -12.28 6.39
C GLN A 162 -6.70 -13.57 6.03
N ALA A 163 -6.14 -14.42 5.15
CA ALA A 163 -6.74 -15.70 4.77
C ALA A 163 -6.83 -16.66 5.97
N LEU A 164 -5.77 -16.78 6.77
CA LEU A 164 -5.78 -17.58 8.01
C LEU A 164 -6.85 -17.07 8.99
N TRP A 165 -7.00 -15.75 9.11
CA TRP A 165 -8.06 -15.16 9.94
C TRP A 165 -9.46 -15.48 9.39
N VAL A 166 -9.67 -15.41 8.07
CA VAL A 166 -10.94 -15.79 7.43
C VAL A 166 -11.29 -17.25 7.70
N ILE A 167 -10.31 -18.15 7.64
CA ILE A 167 -10.49 -19.57 7.98
C ILE A 167 -10.92 -19.72 9.43
N LYS A 168 -10.24 -19.06 10.37
CA LYS A 168 -10.63 -19.04 11.79
C LYS A 168 -12.09 -18.57 11.97
N GLU A 169 -12.45 -17.44 11.39
CA GLU A 169 -13.79 -16.85 11.51
C GLU A 169 -14.89 -17.72 10.86
N PHE A 170 -14.55 -18.47 9.82
CA PHE A 170 -15.45 -19.45 9.22
C PHE A 170 -15.82 -20.55 10.22
N PHE A 171 -14.84 -21.11 10.94
CA PHE A 171 -15.05 -22.13 11.97
C PHE A 171 -15.65 -21.57 13.26
N SER A 172 -15.45 -20.28 13.57
CA SER A 172 -16.10 -19.59 14.70
C SER A 172 -17.57 -19.19 14.45
N GLY A 173 -18.17 -19.60 13.32
CA GLY A 173 -19.59 -19.41 13.03
C GLY A 173 -19.93 -18.21 12.14
N LYS A 174 -18.97 -17.36 11.76
CA LYS A 174 -19.20 -16.22 10.84
C LYS A 174 -19.12 -16.64 9.35
N ARG A 175 -19.69 -17.80 9.01
CA ARG A 175 -19.55 -18.46 7.69
C ARG A 175 -19.91 -17.56 6.51
N ARG A 176 -20.98 -16.76 6.61
CA ARG A 176 -21.42 -15.86 5.52
C ARG A 176 -20.39 -14.76 5.26
N THR A 177 -19.91 -14.09 6.30
CA THR A 177 -18.90 -13.03 6.18
C THR A 177 -17.60 -13.62 5.65
N ALA A 178 -17.12 -14.72 6.24
CA ALA A 178 -15.93 -15.40 5.78
C ALA A 178 -16.03 -15.82 4.29
N GLY A 179 -17.15 -16.44 3.89
CA GLY A 179 -17.37 -16.85 2.50
C GLY A 179 -17.40 -15.68 1.52
N ASN A 180 -17.95 -14.53 1.90
CA ASN A 180 -17.89 -13.32 1.08
C ASN A 180 -16.46 -12.75 0.99
N THR A 181 -15.69 -12.78 2.08
CA THR A 181 -14.28 -12.35 2.06
C THR A 181 -13.43 -13.29 1.20
N VAL A 182 -13.70 -14.61 1.20
CA VAL A 182 -13.06 -15.56 0.26
C VAL A 182 -13.36 -15.17 -1.18
N LYS A 183 -14.61 -14.83 -1.53
CA LYS A 183 -14.95 -14.34 -2.87
C LYS A 183 -14.16 -13.09 -3.24
N SER A 184 -13.98 -12.15 -2.30
CA SER A 184 -13.13 -10.98 -2.50
C SER A 184 -11.68 -11.35 -2.77
N LEU A 185 -11.10 -12.28 -2.01
CA LEU A 185 -9.74 -12.77 -2.24
C LEU A 185 -9.58 -13.47 -3.60
N VAL A 186 -10.55 -14.29 -3.99
CA VAL A 186 -10.58 -14.93 -5.33
C VAL A 186 -10.64 -13.87 -6.42
N LEU A 187 -11.48 -12.83 -6.26
CA LEU A 187 -11.55 -11.73 -7.22
C LEU A 187 -10.22 -10.95 -7.29
N VAL A 188 -9.57 -10.69 -6.15
CA VAL A 188 -8.22 -10.09 -6.11
C VAL A 188 -7.24 -10.96 -6.90
N GLY A 189 -7.26 -12.28 -6.68
CA GLY A 189 -6.44 -13.23 -7.43
C GLY A 189 -6.69 -13.14 -8.93
N ILE A 190 -7.95 -13.21 -9.38
CA ILE A 190 -8.34 -13.10 -10.79
C ILE A 190 -7.85 -11.79 -11.40
N LEU A 191 -8.02 -10.67 -10.69
CA LEU A 191 -7.60 -9.35 -11.15
C LEU A 191 -6.08 -9.16 -11.13
N TYR A 192 -5.34 -10.02 -10.45
CA TYR A 192 -3.88 -10.04 -10.42
C TYR A 192 -3.25 -11.01 -11.42
N ILE A 193 -4.02 -11.97 -11.97
CA ILE A 193 -3.55 -12.93 -12.99
C ILE A 193 -2.81 -12.26 -14.16
N PRO A 194 -3.23 -11.10 -14.71
CA PRO A 194 -2.51 -10.48 -15.83
C PRO A 194 -1.05 -10.10 -15.51
N TRP A 195 -0.65 -10.09 -14.25
CA TRP A 195 0.71 -9.79 -13.79
C TRP A 195 1.58 -11.03 -13.53
N LEU A 196 0.98 -12.23 -13.45
CA LEU A 196 1.67 -13.50 -13.28
C LEU A 196 2.08 -14.09 -14.63
#